data_AF-A0AAF1ASY4-F1
#
_entry.id   AF-A0AAF1ASY4-F1
#
_cell.length_a   1.000
_cell.length_b   1.000
_cell.length_c   1.000
_cell.angle_alpha   90.00
_cell.angle_beta   90.00
_cell.angle_gamma   90.00
#
_symmetry.space_group_name_H-M   'P 1'
#
loop_
_entity.id
_entity.type
_entity.pdbx_description
1 polymer ?
#
loop_
_entity_poly.entity_id
_entity_poly.type
_entity_poly.pdbx_seq_one_letter_code
_entity_poly.pdbx_strand_id
1 'polypeptide(L)'
;MNEENFRYVLPQEMTMEILKRVPLKPLFRCKSVCKSWLSIIADPRFTKTHFQYQQYMTDNEASLLMIVKSYCLPLPPLVSPDFKCYLYVPDNFKVIGSCHGIICLVDDVRCYLWNPLTKQLNCLSWFCSHM
;
A
#
# COMPACT_ATOMS: atom_id res chain seq x y z
N MET A 1 -40.32 -21.61 21.19
CA MET A 1 -38.97 -21.99 20.73
C MET A 1 -38.34 -20.72 20.20
N ASN A 2 -37.44 -20.12 20.97
CA ASN A 2 -36.78 -18.87 20.58
C ASN A 2 -35.53 -19.25 19.81
N GLU A 3 -35.51 -18.95 18.51
CA GLU A 3 -34.32 -19.09 17.68
C GLU A 3 -33.26 -18.09 18.16
N GLU A 4 -32.36 -18.54 19.03
CA GLU A 4 -31.16 -17.80 19.34
C GLU A 4 -30.28 -17.76 18.09
N ASN A 5 -30.25 -16.58 17.48
CA ASN A 5 -29.43 -16.26 16.32
C ASN A 5 -27.96 -16.20 16.79
N PHE A 6 -27.29 -17.36 16.89
CA PHE A 6 -25.86 -17.44 17.16
C PHE A 6 -25.11 -16.79 15.99
N ARG A 7 -24.90 -15.48 16.07
CA ARG A 7 -23.88 -14.81 15.26
C ARG A 7 -22.54 -15.37 15.71
N TYR A 8 -21.98 -16.27 14.92
CA TYR A 8 -20.59 -16.70 15.06
C TYR A 8 -19.68 -15.49 14.79
N VAL A 9 -19.33 -14.77 15.86
CA VAL A 9 -18.38 -13.66 15.81
C VAL A 9 -16.99 -14.27 15.95
N LEU A 10 -16.15 -14.07 14.92
CA LEU A 10 -14.76 -14.49 14.99
C LEU A 10 -14.04 -13.67 16.09
N PRO A 11 -13.27 -14.30 16.99
CA PRO A 11 -12.44 -13.58 17.95
C PRO A 11 -11.53 -12.55 17.27
N GLN A 12 -11.21 -11.48 17.99
CA GLN A 12 -10.42 -10.37 17.46
C GLN A 12 -9.01 -10.83 17.05
N GLU A 13 -8.41 -11.74 17.83
CA GLU A 13 -7.09 -12.31 17.61
C GLU A 13 -7.04 -13.11 16.31
N MET A 14 -8.07 -13.93 16.07
CA MET A 14 -8.22 -14.68 14.83
C MET A 14 -8.44 -13.75 13.64
N THR A 15 -9.24 -12.68 13.83
CA THR A 15 -9.45 -11.66 12.80
C THR A 15 -8.12 -10.99 12.42
N MET A 16 -7.29 -10.63 13.41
CA MET A 16 -5.96 -10.06 13.18
C MET A 16 -5.05 -11.01 12.41
N GLU A 17 -5.01 -12.30 12.77
CA GLU A 17 -4.19 -13.29 12.05
C GLU A 17 -4.62 -13.50 10.60
N ILE A 18 -5.93 -13.44 10.32
CA ILE A 18 -6.45 -13.48 8.95
C ILE A 18 -6.02 -12.20 8.20
N LEU A 19 -6.35 -11.03 8.74
CA LEU A 19 -6.06 -9.75 8.10
C LEU A 19 -4.55 -9.54 7.88
N LYS A 20 -3.69 -10.04 8.79
CA LYS A 20 -2.23 -9.99 8.67
C LYS A 20 -1.72 -10.65 7.37
N ARG A 21 -2.40 -11.70 6.92
CA ARG A 21 -2.02 -12.51 5.74
C ARG A 21 -2.56 -11.93 4.43
N VAL A 22 -3.53 -11.01 4.50
CA VAL A 22 -4.13 -10.40 3.31
C VAL A 22 -3.13 -9.41 2.69
N PRO A 23 -2.83 -9.50 1.37
CA PRO A 23 -2.00 -8.53 0.69
C PRO A 23 -2.57 -7.10 0.79
N LEU A 24 -1.72 -6.08 0.63
CA LEU A 24 -2.09 -4.67 0.84
C LEU A 24 -3.36 -4.27 0.06
N LYS A 25 -3.44 -4.50 -1.25
CA LYS A 25 -4.58 -4.05 -2.07
C LYS A 25 -5.95 -4.58 -1.56
N PRO A 26 -6.15 -5.90 -1.37
CA PRO A 26 -7.38 -6.40 -0.75
C PRO A 26 -7.60 -5.92 0.68
N LEU A 27 -6.54 -5.78 1.49
CA LEU A 27 -6.64 -5.30 2.88
C LEU A 27 -7.29 -3.90 2.96
N PHE A 28 -7.00 -3.00 2.01
CA PHE A 28 -7.68 -1.70 1.97
C PHE A 28 -9.18 -1.80 1.73
N ARG A 29 -9.65 -2.81 0.99
CA ARG A 29 -11.09 -3.07 0.79
C ARG A 29 -11.73 -3.62 2.07
N CYS A 30 -10.98 -4.40 2.86
CA CYS A 30 -11.43 -4.95 4.16
C CYS A 30 -11.86 -3.87 5.16
N LYS A 31 -11.35 -2.62 5.03
CA LYS A 31 -11.81 -1.46 5.83
C LYS A 31 -13.32 -1.20 5.71
N SER A 32 -13.94 -1.61 4.61
CA SER A 32 -15.37 -1.37 4.34
C SER A 32 -16.29 -2.49 4.84
N VAL A 33 -15.73 -3.58 5.38
CA VAL A 33 -16.51 -4.77 5.80
C VAL A 33 -17.31 -4.50 7.08
N CYS A 34 -16.64 -4.01 8.13
CA CYS A 34 -17.30 -3.63 9.38
C CYS A 34 -16.42 -2.68 10.21
N LYS A 35 -17.01 -2.06 11.25
CA LYS A 35 -16.30 -1.13 12.15
C LYS A 35 -15.13 -1.77 12.89
N SER A 36 -15.27 -3.04 13.29
CA SER A 36 -14.20 -3.79 13.97
C SER A 36 -12.98 -3.97 13.05
N TRP A 37 -13.20 -4.36 11.80
CA TRP A 37 -12.13 -4.52 10.81
C TRP A 37 -11.47 -3.19 10.49
N LEU A 38 -12.26 -2.13 10.28
CA LEU A 38 -11.72 -0.78 10.12
C LEU A 38 -10.83 -0.39 11.31
N SER A 39 -11.28 -0.64 12.55
CA SER A 39 -10.53 -0.33 13.76
C SER A 39 -9.20 -1.09 13.84
N ILE A 40 -9.19 -2.38 13.49
CA ILE A 40 -7.97 -3.19 13.46
C ILE A 40 -7.00 -2.65 12.40
N ILE A 41 -7.48 -2.41 11.18
CA ILE A 41 -6.63 -1.97 10.06
C ILE A 41 -6.11 -0.54 10.27
N ALA A 42 -6.85 0.31 10.99
CA ALA A 42 -6.42 1.66 11.33
C ALA A 42 -5.42 1.70 12.50
N ASP A 43 -5.25 0.61 13.27
CA ASP A 43 -4.30 0.56 14.38
C ASP A 43 -2.84 0.58 13.86
N PRO A 44 -2.00 1.54 14.28
CA PRO A 44 -0.59 1.59 13.90
C PRO A 44 0.19 0.32 14.29
N ARG A 45 -0.18 -0.35 15.39
CA ARG A 45 0.45 -1.60 15.84
C ARG A 45 0.19 -2.72 14.84
N PHE A 46 -1.07 -2.86 14.41
CA PHE A 46 -1.44 -3.81 13.36
C PHE A 46 -0.72 -3.49 12.05
N THR A 47 -0.63 -2.21 11.67
CA THR A 47 0.08 -1.77 10.46
C THR A 47 1.56 -2.20 10.50
N LYS A 48 2.24 -2.03 11.64
CA LYS A 48 3.63 -2.47 11.81
C LYS A 48 3.78 -4.00 11.70
N THR A 49 2.91 -4.75 12.37
CA THR A 49 2.95 -6.23 12.35
C THR A 49 2.60 -6.80 10.97
N HIS A 50 1.60 -6.24 10.30
CA HIS A 50 1.25 -6.58 8.92
C HIS A 50 2.43 -6.32 8.00
N PHE A 51 3.06 -5.16 8.11
CA PHE A 51 4.22 -4.79 7.30
C PHE A 51 5.39 -5.77 7.46
N GLN A 52 5.79 -6.08 8.69
CA GLN A 52 6.85 -7.05 8.99
C GLN A 52 6.54 -8.44 8.43
N TYR A 53 5.29 -8.88 8.57
CA TYR A 53 4.85 -10.17 8.04
C TYR A 53 4.90 -10.22 6.51
N GLN A 54 4.41 -9.16 5.85
CA GLN A 54 4.47 -9.07 4.39
C GLN A 54 5.91 -9.07 3.90
N GLN A 55 6.82 -8.32 4.55
CA GLN A 55 8.25 -8.34 4.19
C GLN A 55 8.86 -9.74 4.27
N TYR A 56 8.66 -10.42 5.40
CA TYR A 56 9.12 -11.79 5.60
C TYR A 56 8.57 -12.76 4.52
N MET A 57 7.30 -12.60 4.14
CA MET A 57 6.70 -13.43 3.10
C MET A 57 7.16 -13.05 1.68
N THR A 58 7.44 -11.77 1.42
CA THR A 58 7.95 -11.31 0.11
C THR A 58 9.42 -11.61 -0.13
N ASP A 59 10.22 -11.84 0.91
CA ASP A 59 11.58 -12.39 0.72
C ASP A 59 11.53 -13.80 0.10
N ASN A 60 10.39 -14.52 0.23
CA ASN A 60 10.14 -15.79 -0.45
C ASN A 60 9.42 -15.64 -1.80
N GLU A 61 8.58 -14.61 -2.00
CA GLU A 61 8.00 -14.27 -3.30
C GLU A 61 7.98 -12.74 -3.53
N ALA A 62 8.98 -12.24 -4.24
CA ALA A 62 9.20 -10.82 -4.44
C ALA A 62 8.01 -10.13 -5.15
N SER A 63 7.22 -9.35 -4.41
CA SER A 63 6.29 -8.38 -4.98
C SER A 63 7.09 -7.20 -5.56
N LEU A 64 7.42 -7.27 -6.84
CA LEU A 64 8.20 -6.25 -7.53
C LEU A 64 7.32 -5.06 -7.91
N LEU A 65 7.62 -3.89 -7.35
CA LEU A 65 7.07 -2.63 -7.83
C LEU A 65 7.87 -2.18 -9.06
N MET A 66 7.25 -2.22 -10.25
CA MET A 66 7.89 -1.74 -11.47
C MET A 66 7.44 -0.31 -11.76
N ILE A 67 8.39 0.62 -11.75
CA ILE A 67 8.15 2.00 -12.12
C ILE A 67 8.48 2.16 -13.61
N VAL A 68 7.47 2.52 -14.41
CA VAL A 68 7.60 2.70 -15.85
C VAL A 68 7.57 4.20 -16.14
N LYS A 69 8.65 4.72 -16.73
CA LYS A 69 8.64 6.03 -17.38
C LYS A 69 7.88 5.90 -18.69
N SER A 70 6.83 6.69 -18.88
CA SER A 70 6.01 6.60 -20.08
C SER A 70 6.67 7.39 -21.21
N TYR A 71 7.01 6.74 -22.31
CA TYR A 71 7.06 7.40 -23.61
C TYR A 71 5.81 6.93 -24.32
N CYS A 72 4.81 7.81 -24.48
CA CYS A 72 3.58 7.64 -25.27
C CYS A 72 3.33 6.22 -25.86
N LEU A 73 3.05 5.22 -25.00
CA LEU A 73 2.78 3.85 -25.41
C LEU A 73 1.49 3.37 -24.75
N PRO A 74 0.73 2.48 -25.43
CA PRO A 74 -0.55 2.02 -24.90
C PRO A 74 -0.31 1.30 -23.58
N LEU A 75 -1.07 1.67 -22.54
CA LEU A 75 -0.98 1.08 -21.21
C LEU A 75 -1.00 -0.46 -21.32
N PRO A 76 0.02 -1.20 -20.85
CA PRO A 76 -0.19 -2.59 -20.51
C PRO A 76 -1.30 -2.69 -19.46
N PRO A 77 -2.18 -3.71 -19.54
CA PRO A 77 -3.26 -3.89 -18.59
C PRO A 77 -2.69 -3.88 -17.16
N LEU A 78 -3.28 -3.02 -16.31
CA LEU A 78 -2.90 -2.74 -14.91
C LEU A 78 -2.92 -3.96 -13.96
N VAL A 79 -3.10 -5.15 -14.49
CA VAL A 79 -3.23 -6.41 -13.75
C VAL A 79 -2.37 -7.45 -14.46
N SER A 80 -1.10 -7.56 -14.08
CA SER A 80 -0.41 -8.84 -14.25
C SER A 80 -0.96 -9.83 -13.21
N PRO A 81 -1.08 -11.13 -13.54
CA PRO A 81 -1.43 -12.17 -12.58
C PRO A 81 -0.35 -12.31 -11.50
N ASP A 82 0.90 -12.01 -11.85
CA ASP A 82 2.03 -11.96 -10.93
C ASP A 82 1.97 -10.62 -10.17
N PHE A 83 2.38 -10.60 -8.89
CA PHE A 83 2.35 -9.47 -7.94
C PHE A 83 3.03 -8.14 -8.37
N LYS A 84 3.35 -7.98 -9.65
CA LYS A 84 3.91 -6.79 -10.28
C LYS A 84 2.88 -5.67 -10.37
N CYS A 85 3.17 -4.55 -9.72
CA CYS A 85 2.40 -3.32 -9.87
C CYS A 85 3.16 -2.35 -10.76
N TYR A 86 2.54 -1.92 -11.87
CA TYR A 86 3.07 -0.87 -12.73
C TYR A 86 2.63 0.49 -12.21
N LEU A 87 3.58 1.38 -11.97
CA LEU A 87 3.32 2.78 -11.64
C LEU A 87 3.84 3.70 -12.72
N TYR A 88 2.95 4.59 -13.16
CA TYR A 88 3.26 5.65 -14.11
C TYR A 88 3.72 6.88 -13.33
N VAL A 89 4.91 7.37 -13.70
CA VAL A 89 5.46 8.63 -13.18
C VAL A 89 5.46 9.64 -14.33
N PRO A 90 4.84 10.82 -14.16
CA PRO A 90 4.89 11.89 -15.16
C PRO A 90 6.32 12.29 -15.52
N ASP A 91 6.54 12.73 -16.76
CA ASP A 91 7.88 12.99 -17.30
C ASP A 91 8.66 14.09 -16.55
N ASN A 92 7.95 15.01 -15.91
CA ASN A 92 8.55 16.09 -15.11
C ASN A 92 9.11 15.61 -13.76
N PHE A 93 8.99 14.30 -13.45
CA PHE A 93 9.53 13.72 -12.23
C PHE A 93 10.58 12.64 -12.51
N LYS A 94 11.67 12.70 -11.76
CA LYS A 94 12.67 11.63 -11.65
C LYS A 94 12.45 10.86 -10.35
N VAL A 95 12.43 9.53 -10.44
CA VAL A 95 12.42 8.67 -9.25
C VAL A 95 13.82 8.61 -8.67
N ILE A 96 13.95 8.91 -7.38
CA ILE A 96 15.21 8.80 -6.63
C ILE A 96 15.31 7.46 -5.92
N GLY A 97 14.18 6.93 -5.43
CA GLY A 97 14.15 5.63 -4.80
C GLY A 97 12.79 5.33 -4.17
N SER A 98 12.70 4.19 -3.51
CA SER A 98 11.51 3.76 -2.76
C SER A 98 11.88 3.25 -1.38
N CYS A 99 11.06 3.56 -0.38
CA CYS A 99 11.18 3.05 0.98
C CYS A 99 9.80 2.62 1.47
N HIS A 100 9.64 1.34 1.82
CA HIS A 100 8.40 0.79 2.40
C HIS A 100 7.12 1.13 1.61
N GLY A 101 7.20 1.13 0.27
CA GLY A 101 6.08 1.46 -0.61
C GLY A 101 5.82 2.96 -0.81
N ILE A 102 6.59 3.84 -0.17
CA ILE A 102 6.64 5.27 -0.46
C ILE A 102 7.73 5.51 -1.50
N ILE A 103 7.43 6.31 -2.51
CA ILE A 103 8.36 6.63 -3.60
C ILE A 103 8.83 8.07 -3.43
N CYS A 104 10.14 8.28 -3.48
CA CYS A 104 10.72 9.61 -3.53
C CYS A 104 10.86 10.04 -4.99
N LEU A 105 10.16 11.13 -5.34
CA LEU A 105 10.19 11.78 -6.65
C LEU A 105 10.87 13.14 -6.53
N VAL A 106 11.52 13.59 -7.59
CA VAL A 106 12.09 14.94 -7.67
C VAL A 106 11.73 15.56 -9.02
N ASP A 107 11.34 16.83 -9.04
CA ASP A 107 11.34 17.62 -10.28
C ASP A 107 12.61 18.48 -10.34
N ASP A 108 12.68 19.50 -11.19
CA ASP A 108 13.87 20.34 -11.32
C ASP A 108 14.21 21.12 -10.03
N VAL A 109 13.27 21.29 -9.09
CA VAL A 109 13.42 22.20 -7.94
C VAL A 109 13.03 21.55 -6.60
N ARG A 110 12.14 20.56 -6.59
CA ARG A 110 11.42 20.07 -5.41
C ARG A 110 11.46 18.56 -5.29
N CYS A 111 11.56 18.10 -4.05
CA CYS A 111 11.42 16.69 -3.69
C CYS A 111 10.00 16.39 -3.20
N TYR A 112 9.50 15.21 -3.54
CA TYR A 112 8.16 14.74 -3.19
C TYR A 112 8.20 13.32 -2.64
N LEU A 113 7.40 13.07 -1.61
CA LEU A 113 7.07 11.73 -1.13
C LEU A 113 5.69 11.34 -1.66
N TRP A 114 5.67 10.35 -2.53
CA TRP A 114 4.45 9.82 -3.12
C TRP A 114 4.10 8.47 -2.50
N ASN A 115 2.88 8.33 -2.01
CA ASN A 115 2.29 7.05 -1.64
C ASN A 115 1.33 6.61 -2.76
N PRO A 116 1.72 5.67 -3.64
CA PRO A 116 0.92 5.25 -4.78
C PRO A 116 -0.37 4.52 -4.37
N LEU A 117 -0.36 3.92 -3.17
CA LEU A 117 -1.48 3.14 -2.65
C LEU A 117 -2.60 4.06 -2.14
N THR A 118 -2.24 5.14 -1.45
CA THR A 118 -3.19 6.15 -0.95
C THR A 118 -3.41 7.30 -1.93
N LYS A 119 -2.64 7.36 -3.02
CA LYS A 119 -2.60 8.48 -3.99
C LYS A 119 -2.23 9.82 -3.34
N GLN A 120 -1.50 9.81 -2.23
CA GLN A 120 -1.06 11.03 -1.55
C GLN A 120 0.32 11.45 -2.03
N LEU A 121 0.48 12.74 -2.33
CA LEU A 121 1.75 13.35 -2.74
C LEU A 121 2.09 14.49 -1.78
N ASN A 122 3.24 14.42 -1.12
CA ASN A 122 3.69 15.44 -0.17
C ASN A 122 4.98 16.09 -0.66
N CYS A 123 4.99 17.41 -0.84
CA CYS A 123 6.19 18.17 -1.19
C CYS A 123 7.05 18.41 0.05
N LEU A 124 8.36 18.13 -0.03
CA LEU A 124 9.33 18.42 1.02
C LEU A 124 9.82 19.87 0.87
N SER A 125 9.21 20.79 1.63
CA SER A 125 9.46 22.24 1.53
C SER A 125 10.84 22.69 2.05
N TRP A 126 11.56 21.84 2.79
CA TRP A 126 12.83 22.20 3.43
C TRP A 126 14.05 22.29 2.50
N PHE A 127 14.00 21.68 1.31
CA PHE A 127 15.14 21.72 0.37
C PHE A 127 15.18 23.00 -0.47
N CYS A 128 14.08 23.75 -0.58
CA CYS A 128 14.02 24.94 -1.43
C CYS A 128 14.57 26.22 -0.76
N SER A 129 14.88 26.21 0.55
CA SER A 129 15.31 27.40 1.28
C SER A 129 16.84 27.53 1.44
N HIS A 130 17.63 26.61 0.86
CA HIS A 130 19.09 26.62 0.94
C HIS A 130 19.78 26.39 -0.42
N MET A 131 19.11 26.74 -1.53
CA MET A 131 19.73 26.86 -2.85
C MET A 131 19.85 28.32 -3.25
#